data_AF-A0A1H8N5Q2-F1
#
_entry.id   AF-A0A1H8N5Q2-F1
#
_cell.length_a   1.000
_cell.length_b   1.000
_cell.length_c   1.000
_cell.angle_alpha   90.00
_cell.angle_beta   90.00
_cell.angle_gamma   90.00
#
_symmetry.space_group_name_H-M   'P 1'
#
loop_
_entity.id
_entity.type
_entity.pdbx_description
1 polymer ?
#
loop_
_entity_poly.entity_id
_entity_poly.type
_entity_poly.pdbx_seq_one_letter_code
_entity_poly.pdbx_strand_id
1 'polypeptide(L)'
;MLDTFNFWLATGFGLGLAPVAPGTFGSLIGLPLAWWLLGRSTGQQAVIIALMLVAAVPVCHIAAWHYDGLDHGSIVADEYVAFPLAVLARISHEEGSMRKEEAA
;
A
#
# COMPACT_ATOMS: atom_id res chain seq x y z
N MET A 1 -4.42 16.21 -16.85
CA MET A 1 -3.08 15.56 -16.74
C MET A 1 -2.90 14.99 -15.34
N LEU A 2 -2.89 15.83 -14.29
CA LEU A 2 -2.74 15.36 -12.90
C LEU A 2 -3.92 14.50 -12.42
N ASP A 3 -5.17 14.87 -12.75
CA ASP A 3 -6.35 14.07 -12.37
C ASP A 3 -6.32 12.67 -12.99
N THR A 4 -5.92 12.59 -14.26
CA THR A 4 -5.73 11.32 -14.96
C THR A 4 -4.66 10.47 -14.26
N PHE A 5 -3.50 11.05 -13.97
CA PHE A 5 -2.42 10.34 -13.26
C PHE A 5 -2.86 9.87 -11.87
N ASN A 6 -3.59 10.71 -11.13
CA ASN A 6 -4.17 10.34 -9.84
C ASN A 6 -5.12 9.15 -9.97
N PHE A 7 -6.01 9.16 -10.96
CA PHE A 7 -6.94 8.06 -11.21
C PHE A 7 -6.22 6.75 -11.58
N TRP A 8 -5.15 6.83 -12.37
CA TRP A 8 -4.31 5.67 -12.69
C TRP A 8 -3.64 5.08 -11.44
N LEU A 9 -3.12 5.92 -10.55
CA LEU A 9 -2.57 5.47 -9.27
C LEU A 9 -3.67 4.87 -8.39
N ALA A 10 -4.77 5.60 -8.18
CA ALA A 10 -5.89 5.19 -7.34
C ALA A 10 -6.48 3.84 -7.76
N THR A 11 -6.52 3.56 -9.07
CA THR A 11 -7.05 2.30 -9.62
C THR A 11 -6.02 1.19 -9.76
N GLY A 12 -4.79 1.36 -9.24
CA GLY A 12 -3.74 0.36 -9.36
C GLY A 12 -3.42 0.04 -10.82
N PHE A 13 -3.24 1.08 -11.63
CA PHE A 13 -2.99 0.99 -13.07
C PHE A 13 -4.05 0.20 -13.86
N GLY A 14 -5.30 0.28 -13.40
CA GLY A 14 -6.46 -0.39 -14.01
C GLY A 14 -6.82 -1.74 -13.38
N LEU A 15 -6.06 -2.26 -12.41
CA LEU A 15 -6.41 -3.51 -11.72
C LEU A 15 -7.67 -3.38 -10.86
N GLY A 16 -7.90 -2.20 -10.27
CA GLY A 16 -9.14 -1.88 -9.58
C GLY A 16 -10.36 -1.83 -10.52
N LEU A 17 -10.17 -1.84 -11.84
CA LEU A 17 -11.27 -1.93 -12.81
C LEU A 17 -11.64 -3.38 -13.16
N ALA A 18 -11.04 -4.36 -12.49
CA ALA A 18 -11.38 -5.76 -12.70
C ALA A 18 -12.87 -6.02 -12.39
N PRO A 19 -13.57 -6.82 -13.22
CA PRO A 19 -15.02 -7.03 -13.08
C PRO A 19 -15.42 -7.86 -11.86
N VAL A 20 -14.47 -8.58 -11.25
CA VAL A 20 -14.69 -9.45 -10.10
C VAL A 20 -13.60 -9.17 -9.09
N ALA A 21 -13.98 -8.95 -7.83
CA ALA A 21 -13.07 -8.68 -6.72
C ALA A 21 -11.96 -7.67 -7.08
N PRO A 22 -12.31 -6.46 -7.55
CA PRO A 22 -11.35 -5.44 -7.96
C PRO A 22 -10.29 -5.19 -6.89
N GLY A 23 -10.69 -5.28 -5.62
CA GLY A 23 -9.76 -5.11 -4.53
C GLY A 23 -8.69 -6.19 -4.39
N THR A 24 -9.07 -7.44 -4.65
CA THR A 24 -8.14 -8.57 -4.69
C THR A 24 -7.13 -8.42 -5.83
N PHE A 25 -7.57 -7.98 -7.01
CA PHE A 25 -6.66 -7.72 -8.13
C PHE A 25 -5.78 -6.51 -7.88
N GLY A 26 -6.32 -5.43 -7.32
CA GLY A 26 -5.56 -4.23 -6.93
C GLY A 26 -4.44 -4.55 -5.96
N SER A 27 -4.77 -5.33 -4.92
CA SER A 27 -3.84 -5.86 -3.91
C SER A 27 -2.62 -6.58 -4.47
N LEU A 28 -2.69 -7.17 -5.68
CA LEU A 28 -1.55 -7.88 -6.28
C LEU A 28 -0.34 -6.98 -6.55
N ILE A 29 -0.52 -5.66 -6.70
CA ILE A 29 0.58 -4.69 -6.76
C ILE A 29 1.38 -4.67 -5.46
N GLY A 30 0.73 -4.96 -4.33
CA GLY A 30 1.35 -4.99 -3.02
C GLY A 30 2.43 -6.07 -2.90
N LEU A 31 2.33 -7.17 -3.65
CA LEU A 31 3.31 -8.26 -3.63
C LEU A 31 4.70 -7.85 -4.13
N PRO A 32 4.88 -7.35 -5.38
CA PRO A 32 6.19 -6.89 -5.83
C PRO A 32 6.71 -5.70 -5.01
N LEU A 33 5.81 -4.84 -4.51
CA LEU A 33 6.17 -3.72 -3.66
C LEU A 33 6.76 -4.16 -2.32
N ALA A 34 6.09 -5.10 -1.66
CA ALA A 34 6.55 -5.72 -0.42
C ALA A 34 7.84 -6.53 -0.63
N TRP A 35 7.95 -7.27 -1.73
CA TRP A 35 9.17 -8.01 -2.08
C TRP A 35 10.37 -7.09 -2.25
N TRP A 36 10.21 -5.96 -2.94
CA TRP A 36 11.26 -4.96 -3.10
C TRP A 36 11.69 -4.29 -1.79
N LEU A 37 10.78 -4.17 -0.82
CA LEU A 37 11.08 -3.65 0.52
C LEU A 37 11.97 -4.58 1.35
N LEU A 38 11.89 -5.90 1.14
CA LEU A 38 12.67 -6.88 1.90
C LEU A 38 14.20 -6.68 1.79
N GLY A 39 14.69 -6.08 0.70
CA GLY A 39 16.10 -5.78 0.51
C GLY A 39 16.61 -4.52 1.24
N ARG A 40 15.79 -3.87 2.06
CA ARG A 40 16.08 -2.58 2.71
C ARG A 40 16.16 -2.73 4.22
N SER A 41 16.86 -1.81 4.89
CA SER A 41 16.87 -1.80 6.36
C SER A 41 15.48 -1.47 6.94
N THR A 42 15.18 -1.94 8.14
CA THR A 42 13.87 -1.73 8.79
C THR A 42 13.49 -0.25 8.89
N GLY A 43 14.46 0.62 9.19
CA GLY A 43 14.24 2.07 9.19
C GLY A 43 13.85 2.63 7.81
N GLN A 44 14.50 2.16 6.74
CA GLN A 44 14.14 2.56 5.37
C GLN A 44 12.75 2.05 5.00
N GLN A 45 12.42 0.81 5.35
CA GLN A 45 11.10 0.23 5.10
C GLN A 45 10.01 1.06 5.79
N ALA A 46 10.19 1.38 7.08
CA ALA A 46 9.25 2.18 7.86
C ALA A 46 9.00 3.55 7.23
N VAL A 47 10.06 4.26 6.83
CA VAL A 47 9.93 5.58 6.18
C VAL A 47 9.18 5.49 4.86
N ILE A 48 9.51 4.51 4.01
CA ILE A 48 8.88 4.35 2.70
C ILE A 48 7.40 4.00 2.84
N ILE A 49 7.06 3.08 3.75
CA ILE A 49 5.68 2.68 4.01
C ILE A 49 4.88 3.86 4.58
N ALA A 50 5.46 4.63 5.50
CA ALA A 50 4.82 5.84 6.02
C ALA A 50 4.52 6.84 4.90
N LEU A 51 5.46 7.07 3.98
CA LEU A 51 5.24 7.94 2.81
C LEU A 51 4.15 7.40 1.89
N MET A 52 4.10 6.09 1.65
CA MET A 52 3.04 5.46 0.84
C MET A 52 1.67 5.61 1.48
N LEU A 53 1.54 5.41 2.79
CA LEU A 53 0.29 5.58 3.52
C LEU A 53 -0.19 7.04 3.47
N VAL A 54 0.71 8.00 3.74
CA VAL A 54 0.39 9.43 3.67
C VAL A 54 0.01 9.85 2.25
N ALA A 55 0.64 9.27 1.22
CA ALA A 55 0.30 9.54 -0.18
C ALA A 55 -1.01 8.87 -0.63
N ALA A 56 -1.34 7.68 -0.12
CA ALA A 56 -2.54 6.95 -0.49
C ALA A 56 -3.82 7.72 -0.10
N VAL A 57 -3.83 8.39 1.06
CA VAL A 57 -4.99 9.16 1.55
C VAL A 57 -5.49 10.20 0.54
N PRO A 58 -4.68 11.20 0.10
CA PRO A 58 -5.14 12.17 -0.89
C PRO A 58 -5.40 11.52 -2.26
N VAL A 59 -4.67 10.46 -2.63
CA VAL A 59 -4.90 9.75 -3.90
C VAL A 59 -6.30 9.14 -3.95
N CYS A 60 -6.69 8.39 -2.91
CA CYS A 60 -8.03 7.82 -2.78
C CYS A 60 -9.09 8.93 -2.68
N HIS A 61 -8.85 9.97 -1.88
CA HIS A 61 -9.81 11.06 -1.69
C HIS A 61 -10.12 11.81 -2.99
N ILE A 62 -9.10 12.16 -3.77
CA ILE A 62 -9.26 12.85 -5.07
C ILE A 62 -9.95 11.92 -6.09
N ALA A 63 -9.64 10.62 -6.05
CA ALA A 63 -10.30 9.65 -6.93
C ALA A 63 -11.80 9.49 -6.61
N ALA A 64 -12.17 9.52 -5.32
CA ALA A 64 -13.56 9.42 -4.88
C ALA A 64 -14.46 10.52 -5.45
N TRP A 65 -13.93 11.71 -5.77
CA TRP A 65 -14.70 12.78 -6.41
C TRP A 65 -15.21 12.42 -7.81
N HIS A 66 -14.63 11.41 -8.48
CA HIS A 66 -15.16 10.89 -9.74
C HIS A 66 -16.42 10.04 -9.55
N TYR A 67 -16.71 9.66 -8.30
CA TYR A 67 -17.84 8.84 -7.90
C TYR A 67 -18.72 9.56 -6.86
N ASP A 68 -18.85 10.89 -7.00
CA ASP A 68 -19.65 11.74 -6.09
C ASP A 68 -19.23 11.64 -4.61
N GLY A 69 -17.95 11.38 -4.37
CA GLY A 69 -17.38 11.23 -3.02
C GLY A 69 -17.59 9.85 -2.39
N LEU A 70 -18.12 8.88 -3.15
CA LEU A 70 -18.25 7.51 -2.69
C LEU A 70 -16.92 6.76 -2.83
N ASP A 71 -16.68 5.89 -1.85
CA ASP A 71 -15.59 4.92 -1.93
C ASP A 71 -15.98 3.80 -2.89
N HIS A 72 -15.64 4.00 -4.17
CA HIS A 72 -15.93 3.05 -5.23
C HIS A 72 -14.89 1.94 -5.20
N GLY A 73 -15.32 0.67 -5.31
CA GLY A 73 -14.43 -0.49 -5.20
C GLY A 73 -13.33 -0.61 -6.26
N SER A 74 -13.21 0.36 -7.17
CA SER A 74 -12.09 0.49 -8.10
C SER A 74 -10.94 1.32 -7.57
N ILE A 75 -11.13 2.04 -6.47
CA ILE A 75 -10.09 2.75 -5.74
C ILE A 75 -9.43 1.72 -4.82
N VAL A 76 -8.18 1.37 -5.13
CA VAL A 76 -7.46 0.23 -4.54
C VAL A 76 -6.07 0.62 -4.04
N ALA A 77 -5.78 1.92 -3.94
CA ALA A 77 -4.47 2.42 -3.55
C ALA A 77 -4.11 2.15 -2.09
N ASP A 78 -5.09 2.14 -1.21
CA ASP A 78 -4.98 1.69 0.17
C ASP A 78 -4.71 0.18 0.27
N GLU A 79 -5.31 -0.63 -0.61
CA GLU A 79 -5.18 -2.09 -0.58
C GLU A 79 -3.77 -2.56 -0.96
N TYR A 80 -3.19 -2.05 -2.04
CA TYR A 80 -1.83 -2.48 -2.41
C TYR A 80 -0.75 -1.89 -1.49
N VAL A 81 -1.04 -0.83 -0.73
CA VAL A 81 -0.15 -0.31 0.32
C VAL A 81 -0.22 -1.16 1.60
N ALA A 82 -1.29 -1.94 1.80
CA ALA A 82 -1.44 -2.79 2.98
C ALA A 82 -0.40 -3.93 3.06
N PHE A 83 0.03 -4.49 1.92
CA PHE A 83 1.03 -5.57 1.89
C PHE A 83 2.41 -5.13 2.41
N PRO A 84 3.01 -4.02 1.92
CA PRO A 84 4.20 -3.42 2.52
C PRO A 84 4.11 -3.25 4.04
N LEU A 85 2.96 -2.76 4.53
CA LEU A 85 2.73 -2.55 5.96
C LEU A 85 2.76 -3.86 6.75
N ALA A 86 2.13 -4.92 6.23
CA ALA A 86 2.14 -6.25 6.85
C ALA A 86 3.56 -6.83 6.99
N VAL A 87 4.41 -6.62 5.98
CA VAL A 87 5.81 -7.08 6.02
C VAL A 87 6.64 -6.34 7.08
N LEU A 88 6.46 -5.03 7.24
CA LEU A 88 7.14 -4.25 8.28
C LEU A 88 6.73 -4.70 9.68
N ALA A 89 5.44 -4.99 9.89
CA ALA A 89 4.94 -5.47 11.18
C ALA A 89 5.61 -6.78 11.60
N ARG A 90 5.82 -7.72 10.66
CA ARG A 90 6.58 -8.97 10.90
C ARG A 90 8.02 -8.67 11.36
N ILE A 91 8.74 -7.84 10.62
CA ILE A 91 10.17 -7.57 10.89
C ILE A 91 10.34 -6.89 12.25
N SER A 92 9.47 -5.95 12.58
CA SER A 92 9.51 -5.25 13.87
C SER A 92 9.32 -6.21 15.06
N HIS A 93 8.52 -7.26 14.88
CA HIS A 93 8.35 -8.31 15.88
C HIS A 93 9.61 -9.19 16.02
N GLU A 94 10.25 -9.56 14.91
CA GLU A 94 11.49 -10.37 14.90
C GLU A 94 12.68 -9.64 15.53
N GLU A 95 12.91 -8.37 15.20
CA GLU A 95 13.96 -7.55 15.82
C GLU A 95 13.75 -7.37 17.33
N GLY A 96 12.49 -7.20 17.75
CA GLY A 96 12.12 -7.11 19.15
C GLY A 96 12.37 -8.42 19.92
N SER A 97 12.24 -9.57 19.26
CA SER A 97 12.52 -10.88 19.85
C SER A 97 14.03 -11.09 20.03
N MET A 98 14.85 -10.85 19.00
CA MET A 98 16.30 -11.04 19.11
C MET A 98 16.94 -10.13 20.15
N ARG A 99 16.50 -8.87 20.25
CA ARG A 99 17.02 -7.94 21.27
C ARG A 99 16.73 -8.38 22.70
N LYS A 100 15.67 -9.17 22.93
CA LYS A 100 15.36 -9.73 24.25
C LYS A 100 16.24 -10.95 24.58
N GLU A 101 16.64 -11.71 23.57
CA GLU A 101 17.53 -12.87 23.72
C GLU A 101 18.99 -12.45 23.92
N GLU A 102 19.48 -11.43 23.22
CA GLU A 102 20.82 -10.87 23.45
C GLU A 102 20.99 -10.19 24.82
N ALA A 103 19.89 -9.76 25.43
CA ALA A 103 19.88 -9.10 26.73
C ALA A 103 19.68 -10.05 27.92
N ALA A 104 19.50 -11.36 27.67
CA ALA A 104 19.33 -12.42 28.67
C ALA A 104 20.63 -13.21 28.88
#